data_AF-A0A2L0LML9-F1
#
_entry.id   AF-A0A2L0LML9-F1
#
_cell.length_a   1.000
_cell.length_b   1.000
_cell.length_c   1.000
_cell.angle_alpha   90.00
_cell.angle_beta   90.00
_cell.angle_gamma   90.00
#
_symmetry.space_group_name_H-M   'P 1'
#
loop_
_entity.id
_entity.type
_entity.pdbx_description
1 polymer ?
#
loop_
_entity_poly.entity_id
_entity_poly.type
_entity_poly.pdbx_seq_one_letter_code
_entity_poly.pdbx_strand_id
1 'polypeptide(L)'
;MNIRKPLHRPLGDTEYMLEQWGWWRMEGMGIPGYTSPAFALMRDHLPSASKTFSITDELAMTVDGAVARLCRRDQQMGDMVWLYYGAKWPAIRVGRHYGCSEMKARELIKAGVAWIDCVLEASREAA
;
A
#
# COMPACT_ATOMS: atom_id res chain seq x y z
N MET A 1 19.21 -14.46 -7.61
CA MET A 1 18.30 -13.42 -8.12
C MET A 1 18.90 -12.07 -7.75
N ASN A 2 19.27 -11.24 -8.72
CA ASN A 2 20.09 -10.03 -8.49
C ASN A 2 19.26 -8.93 -7.82
N ILE A 3 19.47 -8.72 -6.51
CA ILE A 3 18.69 -7.84 -5.63
C ILE A 3 19.13 -6.38 -5.84
N ARG A 4 18.68 -5.76 -6.94
CA ARG A 4 18.68 -4.29 -6.99
C ARG A 4 17.45 -3.83 -6.23
N LYS A 5 17.63 -3.31 -5.02
CA LYS A 5 16.53 -2.67 -4.29
C LYS A 5 15.90 -1.62 -5.21
N PRO A 6 14.58 -1.66 -5.48
CA PRO A 6 13.93 -0.82 -6.49
C PRO A 6 14.10 0.68 -6.20
N LEU A 7 14.43 1.04 -4.95
CA LEU A 7 14.66 2.42 -4.52
C LEU A 7 16.09 2.69 -4.00
N HIS A 8 17.03 1.75 -4.08
CA HIS A 8 18.39 1.88 -3.52
C HIS A 8 18.44 2.40 -2.06
N ARG A 9 17.40 2.08 -1.26
CA ARG A 9 17.25 2.50 0.15
C ARG A 9 17.14 1.27 1.05
N PRO A 10 17.48 1.37 2.35
CA PRO A 10 17.42 0.24 3.28
C PRO A 10 16.08 -0.52 3.25
N LEU A 11 14.95 0.18 3.23
CA LEU A 11 13.59 -0.40 3.19
C LEU A 11 12.94 -0.33 1.80
N GLY A 12 13.73 -0.12 0.74
CA GLY A 12 13.21 0.17 -0.59
C GLY A 12 12.33 -0.95 -1.19
N ASP A 13 12.63 -2.21 -0.88
CA ASP A 13 11.83 -3.35 -1.34
C ASP A 13 10.44 -3.34 -0.69
N THR A 14 10.36 -3.08 0.61
CA THR A 14 9.12 -3.05 1.38
C THR A 14 8.29 -1.80 1.07
N GLU A 15 8.93 -0.65 0.89
CA GLU A 15 8.27 0.57 0.39
C GLU A 15 7.64 0.30 -1.00
N TYR A 16 8.38 -0.35 -1.91
CA TYR A 16 7.87 -0.70 -3.23
C TYR A 16 6.71 -1.71 -3.17
N MET A 17 6.83 -2.75 -2.35
CA MET A 17 5.77 -3.73 -2.15
C MET A 17 4.50 -3.09 -1.55
N LEU A 18 4.63 -2.18 -0.60
CA LEU A 18 3.50 -1.41 -0.06
C LEU A 18 2.87 -0.50 -1.12
N GLU A 19 3.66 0.07 -2.04
CA GLU A 19 3.12 0.77 -3.20
C GLU A 19 2.27 -0.14 -4.08
N GLN A 20 2.77 -1.36 -4.38
CA GLN A 20 2.05 -2.37 -5.17
C GLN A 20 0.76 -2.82 -4.45
N TRP A 21 0.85 -3.14 -3.16
CA TRP A 21 -0.30 -3.49 -2.32
C TRP A 21 -1.34 -2.36 -2.31
N GLY A 22 -0.92 -1.11 -2.24
CA GLY A 22 -1.83 0.02 -2.29
C GLY A 22 -2.57 0.17 -3.62
N TRP A 23 -1.92 -0.17 -4.74
CA TRP A 23 -2.59 -0.23 -6.03
C TRP A 23 -3.59 -1.38 -6.12
N TRP A 24 -3.19 -2.57 -5.67
CA TRP A 24 -4.07 -3.74 -5.54
C TRP A 24 -5.30 -3.42 -4.69
N ARG A 25 -5.11 -2.78 -3.53
CA ARG A 25 -6.20 -2.45 -2.60
C ARG A 25 -7.20 -1.45 -3.17
N MET A 26 -6.72 -0.54 -4.03
CA MET A 26 -7.54 0.47 -4.68
C MET A 26 -8.12 0.01 -6.02
N GLU A 27 -7.78 -1.20 -6.49
CA GLU A 27 -8.39 -1.76 -7.68
C GLU A 27 -9.90 -1.90 -7.48
N GLY A 28 -10.68 -1.39 -8.43
CA GLY A 28 -12.15 -1.37 -8.34
C GLY A 28 -12.75 -0.29 -7.42
N MET A 29 -11.93 0.42 -6.63
CA MET A 29 -12.41 1.48 -5.74
C MET A 29 -12.82 2.71 -6.55
N GLY A 30 -14.09 3.11 -6.45
CA GLY A 30 -14.65 4.23 -7.22
C GLY A 30 -15.30 3.84 -8.55
N ILE A 31 -15.41 2.54 -8.88
CA ILE A 31 -16.32 2.08 -9.93
C ILE A 31 -17.73 2.03 -9.30
N PRO A 32 -18.68 2.87 -9.73
CA PRO A 32 -20.07 2.72 -9.29
C PRO A 32 -20.54 1.33 -9.69
N GLY A 33 -21.17 0.58 -8.77
CA GLY A 33 -21.76 -0.73 -9.06
C GLY A 33 -22.85 -0.72 -10.15
N TYR A 34 -23.22 0.47 -10.64
CA TYR A 34 -24.07 0.70 -11.79
C TYR A 34 -23.24 1.16 -12.99
N THR A 35 -22.59 0.20 -13.66
CA THR A 35 -21.96 0.47 -14.96
C THR A 35 -23.01 0.28 -16.04
N SER A 36 -23.13 1.21 -16.99
CA SER A 36 -23.91 0.92 -18.19
C SER A 36 -23.22 -0.24 -18.93
N PRO A 37 -23.97 -1.16 -19.57
CA PRO A 37 -23.37 -2.20 -20.40
C PRO A 37 -22.37 -1.66 -21.43
N ALA A 38 -22.61 -0.44 -21.93
CA ALA A 38 -21.69 0.27 -22.83
C ALA A 38 -20.35 0.62 -22.16
N PHE A 39 -20.33 1.04 -20.90
CA PHE A 39 -19.09 1.32 -20.17
C PHE A 39 -18.26 0.06 -19.97
N ALA A 40 -18.89 -1.08 -19.64
CA ALA A 40 -18.20 -2.36 -19.52
C ALA A 40 -17.55 -2.77 -20.85
N LEU A 41 -18.28 -2.67 -21.96
CA LEU A 41 -17.76 -2.95 -23.30
C LEU A 41 -16.58 -2.05 -23.66
N MET A 42 -16.67 -0.73 -23.41
CA MET A 42 -15.58 0.21 -23.68
C MET A 42 -14.36 -0.07 -22.80
N ARG A 43 -14.53 -0.34 -21.50
CA ARG A 43 -13.42 -0.68 -20.59
C ARG A 43 -12.65 -1.91 -21.07
N ASP A 44 -13.36 -2.95 -21.50
CA ASP A 44 -12.76 -4.24 -21.86
C ASP A 44 -12.09 -4.21 -23.24
N HIS A 45 -12.51 -3.31 -24.13
CA HIS A 45 -12.06 -3.28 -25.53
C HIS A 45 -11.25 -2.04 -25.93
N LEU A 46 -11.22 -1.00 -25.10
CA LEU A 46 -10.40 0.19 -25.34
C LEU A 46 -9.16 0.16 -24.44
N PRO A 47 -7.94 0.27 -25.00
CA PRO A 47 -6.74 0.35 -24.19
C PRO A 47 -6.80 1.59 -23.30
N SER A 48 -6.89 1.33 -22.00
CA SER A 48 -6.84 2.31 -20.93
C SER A 48 -5.46 2.26 -20.28
N ALA A 49 -5.00 3.40 -19.73
CA ALA A 49 -3.87 3.40 -18.80
C ALA A 49 -4.33 2.76 -17.47
N SER A 50 -4.48 1.44 -17.48
CA SER A 50 -4.78 0.66 -16.29
C SER A 50 -3.62 0.79 -15.32
N LYS A 51 -3.92 1.03 -14.04
CA LYS A 51 -2.92 0.97 -12.98
C LYS A 51 -2.52 -0.49 -12.79
N THR A 52 -1.43 -0.89 -13.40
CA THR A 52 -0.91 -2.26 -13.28
C THR A 52 -0.04 -2.36 -12.03
N PHE A 53 -0.36 -3.30 -11.16
CA PHE A 53 0.51 -3.74 -10.07
C PHE A 53 1.01 -5.16 -10.37
N SER A 54 2.13 -5.54 -9.77
CA SER A 54 2.76 -6.86 -9.99
C SER A 54 2.74 -7.76 -8.75
N ILE A 55 1.98 -7.39 -7.71
CA ILE A 55 1.84 -8.17 -6.48
C ILE A 55 0.79 -9.27 -6.68
N THR A 56 1.02 -10.47 -6.15
CA THR A 56 0.02 -11.55 -6.17
C THR A 56 -1.00 -11.36 -5.04
N ASP A 57 -2.19 -11.93 -5.20
CA ASP A 57 -3.25 -11.83 -4.20
C ASP A 57 -2.82 -12.39 -2.84
N GLU A 58 -2.09 -13.51 -2.81
CA GLU A 58 -1.61 -14.13 -1.57
C GLU A 58 -0.61 -13.23 -0.83
N LEU A 59 0.31 -12.62 -1.58
CA LEU A 59 1.26 -11.67 -1.01
C LEU A 59 0.54 -10.39 -0.55
N ALA A 60 -0.41 -9.89 -1.33
CA ALA A 60 -1.22 -8.73 -0.98
C ALA A 60 -2.03 -8.97 0.30
N MET A 61 -2.64 -10.15 0.46
CA MET A 61 -3.35 -10.54 1.68
C MET A 61 -2.42 -10.65 2.89
N THR A 62 -1.20 -11.17 2.70
CA THR A 62 -0.19 -11.25 3.77
C THR A 62 0.22 -9.85 4.23
N VAL A 63 0.42 -8.91 3.29
CA VAL A 63 0.71 -7.50 3.58
C VAL A 63 -0.48 -6.82 4.28
N ASP A 64 -1.71 -7.04 3.81
CA ASP A 64 -2.94 -6.51 4.44
C ASP A 64 -3.07 -6.99 5.89
N GLY A 65 -2.80 -8.27 6.15
CA GLY A 65 -2.75 -8.83 7.49
C GLY A 65 -1.67 -8.20 8.37
N ALA A 66 -0.48 -7.91 7.82
CA ALA A 66 0.57 -7.18 8.55
C ALA A 66 0.11 -5.75 8.90
N VAL A 67 -0.47 -5.01 7.96
CA VAL A 67 -1.02 -3.67 8.21
C VAL A 67 -2.13 -3.71 9.26
N ALA A 68 -3.04 -4.69 9.21
CA ALA A 68 -4.09 -4.85 10.21
C ALA A 68 -3.53 -5.12 11.62
N ARG A 69 -2.46 -5.93 11.72
CA ARG A 69 -1.73 -6.13 12.98
C ARG A 69 -1.05 -4.85 13.46
N LEU A 70 -0.56 -4.01 12.55
CA LEU A 70 -0.01 -2.70 12.89
C LEU A 70 -1.09 -1.78 13.47
N CYS A 71 -2.26 -1.68 12.82
CA CYS A 71 -3.40 -0.90 13.34
C CYS A 71 -3.82 -1.37 14.74
N ARG A 72 -3.83 -2.68 14.99
CA ARG A 72 -4.12 -3.22 16.33
C ARG A 72 -3.06 -2.84 17.37
N ARG A 73 -1.79 -2.75 16.98
CA ARG A 73 -0.68 -2.38 17.88
C ARG A 73 -0.65 -0.88 18.14
N ASP A 74 -0.79 -0.09 17.08
CA ASP A 74 -0.78 1.36 17.07
C ASP A 74 -1.67 1.84 15.93
N GLN A 75 -2.88 2.29 16.28
CA GLN A 75 -3.90 2.70 15.31
C GLN A 75 -3.41 3.86 14.45
N GLN A 76 -2.77 4.87 15.05
CA GLN A 76 -2.32 6.06 14.34
C GLN A 76 -1.26 5.69 13.30
N MET A 77 -0.24 4.91 13.67
CA MET A 77 0.82 4.52 12.76
C MET A 77 0.31 3.60 11.64
N GLY A 78 -0.56 2.64 11.99
CA GLY A 78 -1.19 1.75 11.00
C GLY A 78 -2.04 2.52 9.98
N ASP A 79 -2.87 3.44 10.46
CA ASP A 79 -3.69 4.30 9.60
C ASP A 79 -2.83 5.23 8.73
N MET A 80 -1.72 5.76 9.25
CA MET A 80 -0.81 6.58 8.44
C MET A 80 -0.19 5.78 7.29
N VAL A 81 0.19 4.53 7.52
CA VAL A 81 0.66 3.61 6.45
C VAL A 81 -0.46 3.34 5.45
N TRP A 82 -1.67 3.03 5.94
CA TRP A 82 -2.83 2.77 5.08
C TRP A 82 -3.23 3.99 4.25
N LEU A 83 -3.28 5.18 4.83
CA LEU A 83 -3.61 6.42 4.13
C LEU A 83 -2.55 6.77 3.09
N TYR A 84 -1.27 6.60 3.42
CA TYR A 84 -0.17 6.93 2.51
C TYR A 84 -0.08 5.95 1.34
N TYR A 85 0.00 4.64 1.61
CA TYR A 85 0.18 3.63 0.58
C TYR A 85 -1.13 3.14 -0.03
N GLY A 86 -2.14 2.86 0.79
CA GLY A 86 -3.45 2.36 0.36
C GLY A 86 -4.28 3.47 -0.30
N ALA A 87 -4.66 4.50 0.45
CA ALA A 87 -5.47 5.60 -0.08
C ALA A 87 -4.69 6.58 -1.00
N LYS A 88 -3.38 6.38 -1.18
CA LYS A 88 -2.48 7.23 -1.98
C LYS A 88 -2.48 8.70 -1.57
N TRP A 89 -2.66 8.98 -0.28
CA TRP A 89 -2.57 10.35 0.22
C TRP A 89 -1.12 10.82 0.29
N PRO A 90 -0.81 12.06 -0.13
CA PRO A 90 0.52 12.61 0.10
C PRO A 90 0.76 12.78 1.61
N ALA A 91 2.01 12.60 2.06
CA ALA A 91 2.36 12.64 3.48
C ALA A 91 1.93 13.94 4.18
N ILE A 92 1.94 15.08 3.48
CA ILE A 92 1.44 16.36 4.01
C ILE A 92 -0.05 16.30 4.38
N ARG A 93 -0.87 15.60 3.58
CA ARG A 93 -2.30 15.41 3.85
C ARG A 93 -2.50 14.48 5.04
N VAL A 94 -1.70 13.41 5.13
CA VAL A 94 -1.71 12.49 6.28
C VAL A 94 -1.34 13.23 7.56
N GLY A 95 -0.27 14.03 7.55
CA GLY A 95 0.13 14.83 8.70
C GLY A 95 -0.96 15.80 9.16
N ARG A 96 -1.57 16.54 8.21
CA ARG A 96 -2.71 17.43 8.52
C ARG A 96 -3.89 16.69 9.13
N HIS A 97 -4.20 15.48 8.66
CA HIS A 97 -5.29 14.67 9.20
C HIS A 97 -5.09 14.32 10.68
N TYR A 98 -3.84 14.14 11.11
CA TYR A 98 -3.47 13.86 12.50
C TYR A 98 -2.92 15.07 13.27
N GLY A 99 -3.03 16.28 12.72
CA GLY A 99 -2.54 17.49 13.38
C GLY A 99 -1.01 17.55 13.58
N CYS A 100 -0.22 16.86 12.75
CA CYS A 100 1.24 16.85 12.84
C CYS A 100 1.92 17.36 11.56
N SER A 101 3.22 17.65 11.65
CA SER A 101 4.01 18.09 10.50
C SER A 101 4.20 16.98 9.47
N GLU A 102 4.42 17.34 8.21
CA GLU A 102 4.75 16.36 7.16
C GLU A 102 5.96 15.50 7.54
N MET A 103 6.99 16.11 8.13
CA MET A 103 8.19 15.40 8.58
C MET A 103 7.85 14.36 9.65
N LYS A 104 6.98 14.69 10.62
CA LYS A 104 6.55 13.74 11.63
C LYS A 104 5.70 12.61 11.04
N ALA A 105 4.82 12.91 10.09
CA ALA A 105 4.07 11.90 9.37
C ALA A 105 5.01 10.94 8.61
N ARG A 106 6.02 11.46 7.90
CA ARG A 106 7.02 10.63 7.19
C ARG A 106 7.82 9.76 8.14
N GLU A 107 8.20 10.29 9.30
CA GLU A 107 8.88 9.53 10.35
C GLU A 107 8.03 8.34 10.83
N LEU A 108 6.76 8.57 11.17
CA LEU A 108 5.83 7.53 11.63
C LEU A 108 5.51 6.51 10.52
N ILE A 109 5.29 6.97 9.29
CA ILE A 109 5.10 6.07 8.13
C ILE A 109 6.33 5.17 7.97
N LYS A 110 7.53 5.74 8.02
CA LYS A 110 8.77 4.97 7.86
C LYS A 110 9.00 4.00 9.01
N ALA A 111 8.64 4.37 10.24
CA ALA A 111 8.64 3.45 11.38
C ALA A 111 7.64 2.30 11.17
N GLY A 112 6.45 2.59 10.63
CA GLY A 112 5.46 1.59 10.25
C GLY A 112 5.97 0.63 9.16
N VAL A 113 6.62 1.16 8.12
CA VAL A 113 7.27 0.36 7.07
C VAL A 113 8.32 -0.58 7.67
N ALA A 114 9.18 -0.08 8.56
CA ALA A 114 10.19 -0.90 9.22
C ALA A 114 9.57 -2.02 10.08
N TRP A 115 8.45 -1.72 10.77
CA TRP A 115 7.75 -2.74 11.55
C TRP A 115 7.12 -3.83 10.66
N ILE A 116 6.51 -3.43 9.54
CA ILE A 116 5.92 -4.36 8.56
C ILE A 116 7.02 -5.24 7.95
N ASP A 117 8.17 -4.66 7.60
CA ASP A 117 9.34 -5.38 7.10
C ASP A 117 9.73 -6.53 8.04
N CYS A 118 9.89 -6.24 9.34
CA CYS A 118 10.22 -7.26 10.34
C CYS A 118 9.14 -8.34 10.48
N VAL A 119 7.85 -7.98 10.41
CA VAL A 119 6.75 -8.95 10.52
C VAL A 119 6.70 -9.88 9.32
N LEU A 120 6.95 -9.35 8.13
CA LEU A 120 6.97 -10.15 6.90
C LEU A 120 8.20 -11.04 6.85
N GLU A 121 9.35 -10.57 7.33
CA GLU A 121 10.55 -11.40 7.45
C GLU A 121 10.31 -12.59 8.39
N ALA A 122 9.75 -12.34 9.59
CA ALA A 122 9.39 -13.42 10.51
C ALA A 122 8.36 -14.40 9.93
N SER A 123 7.46 -13.92 9.06
CA SER A 123 6.48 -14.77 8.38
C SER A 123 7.11 -15.64 7.29
N ARG A 124 8.18 -15.17 6.65
CA ARG A 124 8.97 -15.95 5.67
C ARG A 124 9.79 -17.03 6.35
N GLU A 125 10.34 -16.75 7.53
CA GLU A 125 11.11 -17.76 8.30
C GLU A 125 10.23 -18.91 8.81
N ALA A 126 8.94 -18.66 9.00
CA ALA A 126 7.99 -19.64 9.53
C ALA A 126 7.29 -20.51 8.47
N ALA A 127 7.45 -20.19 7.18
CA ALA A 127 6.84 -20.88 6.04
C ALA A 127 7.79 -21.89 5.40
#